data_AF-A0A1Q8YDQ0-F1
#
_entry.id   AF-A0A1Q8YDQ0-F1
#
_cell.length_a   1.000
_cell.length_b   1.000
_cell.length_c   1.000
_cell.angle_alpha   90.00
_cell.angle_beta   90.00
_cell.angle_gamma   90.00
#
_symmetry.space_group_name_H-M   'P 1'
#
loop_
_entity.id
_entity.type
_entity.pdbx_description
1 polymer ?
#
loop_
_entity_poly.entity_id
_entity_poly.type
_entity_poly.pdbx_seq_one_letter_code
_entity_poly.pdbx_strand_id
1 'polypeptide(L)' 'MSDIDKVYPTGLTIAESQEIHSSLIQGTQIFGMIAAFAHLLAYIYSPWLK' A
#
# COMPACT_ATOMS: atom_id res chain seq x y z
N MET A 1 -1.99 -4.07 -33.20
CA MET A 1 -2.87 -3.70 -32.08
C MET A 1 -2.07 -3.92 -30.82
N SER A 2 -1.74 -2.88 -30.07
CA SER A 2 -0.95 -2.99 -28.83
C SER A 2 -1.73 -3.79 -27.79
N ASP A 3 -1.03 -4.65 -27.04
CA ASP A 3 -1.57 -5.61 -26.05
C ASP A 3 -2.18 -4.96 -24.79
N ILE A 4 -2.54 -3.67 -24.88
CA ILE A 4 -2.96 -2.80 -23.77
C ILE A 4 -4.40 -3.11 -23.37
N ASP A 5 -5.27 -3.41 -24.34
CA ASP A 5 -6.68 -3.75 -24.12
C ASP A 5 -6.90 -5.24 -23.84
N LYS A 6 -5.82 -6.04 -23.81
CA LYS A 6 -5.92 -7.47 -23.54
C LYS A 6 -6.28 -7.70 -22.08
N VAL A 7 -7.40 -8.38 -21.89
CA VAL A 7 -7.89 -8.83 -20.59
C VAL A 7 -7.27 -10.19 -20.26
N TYR A 8 -6.70 -10.29 -19.05
CA TYR A 8 -6.09 -11.51 -18.52
C TYR A 8 -7.09 -12.33 -17.69
N PRO A 9 -6.77 -13.56 -17.25
CA PRO A 9 -7.69 -14.38 -16.45
C PRO A 9 -8.18 -13.74 -15.13
N THR A 10 -7.51 -12.69 -14.68
CA THR A 10 -7.92 -11.84 -13.55
C THR A 10 -9.09 -10.91 -13.88
N GLY A 11 -9.49 -10.81 -15.16
CA GLY A 11 -10.53 -9.90 -15.64
C GLY A 11 -10.06 -8.46 -15.82
N LEU A 12 -8.76 -8.19 -15.66
CA LEU A 12 -8.18 -6.86 -15.76
C LEU A 12 -7.21 -6.76 -16.94
N THR A 13 -7.14 -5.56 -17.50
CA THR A 13 -6.03 -5.13 -18.35
C THR A 13 -4.79 -4.87 -17.49
N ILE A 14 -3.64 -4.75 -18.14
CA ILE A 14 -2.39 -4.39 -17.44
C ILE A 14 -2.48 -3.00 -16.81
N ALA A 15 -3.14 -2.04 -17.48
CA ALA A 15 -3.30 -0.68 -16.98
C ALA A 15 -4.12 -0.65 -15.67
N GLU A 16 -5.27 -1.31 -15.64
CA GLU A 16 -6.12 -1.40 -14.44
C GLU A 16 -5.41 -2.14 -13.31
N SER A 17 -4.67 -3.20 -13.64
CA SER A 17 -3.86 -3.94 -12.65
C SER A 17 -2.79 -3.05 -12.01
N GLN A 18 -2.12 -2.19 -12.79
CA GLN A 18 -1.11 -1.26 -12.29
C GLN A 18 -1.71 -0.13 -11.44
N GLU A 19 -2.88 0.39 -11.81
CA GLU A 19 -3.57 1.42 -11.03
C GLU A 19 -3.86 0.93 -9.60
N ILE A 20 -4.43 -0.27 -9.48
CA ILE A 20 -4.74 -0.90 -8.19
C ILE A 20 -3.44 -1.20 -7.43
N HIS A 21 -2.45 -1.79 -8.10
CA HIS A 21 -1.18 -2.16 -7.47
C HIS A 21 -0.44 -0.94 -6.92
N SER A 22 -0.36 0.15 -7.69
CA SER A 22 0.31 1.38 -7.26
C SER A 22 -0.41 2.01 -6.06
N SER A 23 -1.74 2.09 -6.11
CA SER A 23 -2.54 2.66 -5.02
C SER A 23 -2.41 1.83 -3.73
N LEU A 24 -2.39 0.50 -3.85
CA LEU A 24 -2.20 -0.40 -2.72
C LEU A 24 -0.81 -0.26 -2.08
N ILE A 25 0.24 -0.19 -2.90
CA ILE A 25 1.61 0.03 -2.42
C ILE A 25 1.72 1.37 -1.71
N GLN A 26 1.24 2.45 -2.34
CA GLN A 26 1.33 3.78 -1.77
C GLN A 26 0.55 3.88 -0.44
N GLY A 27 -0.67 3.34 -0.39
CA GLY A 27 -1.47 3.29 0.83
C GLY A 27 -0.78 2.52 1.95
N THR A 28 -0.21 1.35 1.63
CA THR A 28 0.51 0.51 2.60
C THR A 28 1.79 1.18 3.10
N GLN A 29 2.54 1.87 2.23
CA GLN A 29 3.74 2.61 2.60
C GLN A 29 3.43 3.77 3.55
N ILE A 30 2.40 4.57 3.23
CA ILE A 30 1.97 5.69 4.09
C ILE A 30 1.48 5.16 5.43
N PHE A 31 0.63 4.14 5.42
CA PHE A 31 0.14 3.52 6.67
C PHE A 31 1.29 2.97 7.50
N GLY A 32 2.22 2.21 6.89
CA GLY A 32 3.37 1.64 7.57
C GLY A 32 4.29 2.70 8.18
N MET A 33 4.54 3.80 7.45
CA MET A 33 5.31 4.93 7.96
C MET A 33 4.63 5.55 9.19
N ILE A 34 3.34 5.88 9.09
CA ILE A 34 2.58 6.48 10.21
C ILE A 34 2.52 5.53 11.39
N ALA A 35 2.28 4.24 11.16
CA ALA A 35 2.24 3.22 12.20
C ALA A 35 3.59 3.14 12.93
N ALA A 36 4.71 3.09 12.20
CA ALA A 36 6.04 3.08 12.81
C ALA A 36 6.30 4.33 13.67
N PHE A 37 5.94 5.52 13.17
CA PHE A 37 6.05 6.76 13.94
C PHE A 37 5.18 6.76 15.19
N ALA A 38 3.93 6.31 15.08
CA ALA A 38 3.01 6.21 16.21
C ALA A 38 3.55 5.29 17.30
N HIS A 39 4.09 4.12 16.93
CA HIS A 39 4.69 3.19 17.89
C HIS A 39 5.98 3.73 18.50
N LEU A 40 6.81 4.43 17.73
CA LEU A 40 8.01 5.09 18.26
C LEU A 40 7.65 6.17 19.29
N LEU A 41 6.69 7.04 18.97
CA LEU A 41 6.23 8.09 19.88
C LEU A 41 5.54 7.49 21.11
N ALA A 42 4.72 6.45 20.94
CA ALA A 42 4.13 5.73 22.06
C ALA A 42 5.22 5.14 22.97
N TYR A 43 6.26 4.53 22.41
CA TYR A 43 7.38 3.99 23.18
C TYR A 43 8.13 5.06 23.99
N ILE A 44 8.35 6.25 23.42
CA ILE A 44 9.07 7.35 24.09
C ILE A 44 8.20 8.03 25.17
N TYR A 45 6.93 8.31 24.86
CA TYR A 45 6.09 9.21 25.66
C TYR A 45 5.00 8.52 26.48
N SER A 46 4.72 7.25 26.21
CA SER A 46 3.71 6.48 26.93
C SER A 46 4.40 5.30 27.62
N PRO A 47 4.43 5.24 28.96
CA PRO A 47 5.03 4.12 29.67
C PRO A 47 4.08 2.91 29.60
N TRP A 48 4.06 2.25 28.46
CA TRP A 48 3.24 1.04 28.22
C TRP A 48 3.78 -0.17 28.97
N LEU A 49 5.10 -0.25 29.11
CA LEU A 49 5.83 -1.26 29.86
C LEU A 49 6.39 -0.59 31.12
N LYS A 50 5.58 -0.49 32.18
CA LYS A 50 6.14 -0.34 33.53
C LYS A 50 6.91 -1.59 33.90
#